data_AF-A0A0F9KDP6-F1
#
_entry.id   AF-A0A0F9KDP6-F1
#
_cell.length_a   1.000
_cell.length_b   1.000
_cell.length_c   1.000
_cell.angle_alpha   90.00
_cell.angle_beta   90.00
_cell.angle_gamma   90.00
#
_symmetry.space_group_name_H-M   'P 1'
#
loop_
_entity.id
_entity.type
_entity.pdbx_description
1 polymer ?
#
loop_
_entity_poly.entity_id
_entity_poly.type
_entity_poly.pdbx_seq_one_letter_code
_entity_poly.pdbx_strand_id
1 'polypeptide(L)'
;MKKKCVKCKKIKKLEEFYKNKRVKDGYNTYCKICHKKYNKKIYYENHTRTRAILNNNRRFKMAQNKMKLFEYLKNKKCKDCKEDNPIVLDFHHIRDKRKAISQMIRRDYAWKTILNEIKKCIILCANCHRIRTAKEQNWYAYINENIKLHTMQDACINRKSKPGSSSKYKGVCWAKKDKVWRAYITINQQQINLGSFKDEKKAAIAYNKAAKKHFNKNVRLNKI
;
A
#
# COMPACT_ATOMS: atom_id res chain seq x y z
N MET A 1 -40.10 -49.77 19.63
CA MET A 1 -39.03 -49.95 20.63
C MET A 1 -38.50 -48.60 21.13
N LYS A 2 -38.15 -48.46 22.41
CA LYS A 2 -37.66 -47.21 23.05
C LYS A 2 -36.37 -47.47 23.83
N LYS A 3 -35.49 -46.47 23.94
CA LYS A 3 -34.20 -46.54 24.67
C LYS A 3 -34.00 -45.30 25.54
N LYS A 4 -33.39 -45.46 26.71
CA LYS A 4 -33.02 -44.36 27.61
C LYS A 4 -31.68 -43.75 27.18
N CYS A 5 -31.66 -42.45 26.92
CA CYS A 5 -30.42 -41.72 26.65
C CYS A 5 -29.62 -41.54 27.94
N VAL A 6 -28.35 -41.94 27.96
CA VAL A 6 -27.50 -41.82 29.16
C VAL A 6 -27.25 -40.35 29.56
N LYS A 7 -27.20 -39.44 28.58
CA LYS A 7 -26.86 -38.03 28.83
C LYS A 7 -28.03 -37.19 29.36
N CYS A 8 -29.22 -37.29 28.76
CA CYS A 8 -30.40 -36.52 29.18
C CYS A 8 -31.40 -37.33 30.01
N LYS A 9 -31.13 -38.62 30.24
CA LYS A 9 -31.93 -39.57 31.03
C LYS A 9 -33.38 -39.80 30.56
N LYS A 10 -33.80 -39.20 29.45
CA LYS A 10 -35.15 -39.39 28.85
C LYS A 10 -35.23 -40.69 28.05
N ILE A 11 -36.38 -41.36 28.11
CA ILE A 11 -36.74 -42.50 27.26
C ILE A 11 -37.23 -41.96 25.92
N LYS A 12 -36.60 -42.38 24.82
CA LYS A 12 -36.85 -41.88 23.46
C LYS A 12 -37.02 -43.04 22.47
N LYS A 13 -37.62 -42.79 21.32
CA LYS A 13 -37.72 -43.81 20.25
C LYS A 13 -36.32 -44.13 19.71
N LEU A 14 -36.09 -45.36 19.24
CA LEU A 14 -34.79 -45.76 18.68
C LEU A 14 -34.35 -44.89 17.49
N GLU A 15 -35.28 -44.40 16.68
CA GLU A 15 -35.04 -43.46 15.58
C GLU A 15 -34.37 -42.14 16.03
N GLU A 16 -34.50 -41.76 17.30
CA GLU A 16 -33.85 -40.59 17.88
C GLU A 16 -32.38 -40.85 18.29
N PHE A 17 -31.85 -42.04 18.00
CA PHE A 17 -30.46 -42.42 18.21
C PHE A 17 -29.79 -42.70 16.85
N TYR A 18 -28.47 -42.49 16.77
CA TYR A 18 -27.72 -42.90 15.58
C TYR A 18 -27.50 -44.42 15.61
N LYS A 19 -27.58 -45.07 14.45
CA LYS A 19 -27.25 -46.50 14.32
C LYS A 19 -25.76 -46.71 14.58
N ASN A 20 -25.42 -47.73 15.35
CA ASN A 20 -24.04 -48.11 15.65
C ASN A 20 -23.91 -49.63 15.69
N LYS A 21 -23.30 -50.18 14.63
CA LYS A 21 -23.13 -51.63 14.44
C LYS A 21 -22.19 -52.28 15.46
N ARG A 22 -21.43 -51.49 16.22
CA ARG A 22 -20.46 -51.98 17.22
C ARG A 22 -21.10 -52.28 18.59
N VAL A 23 -22.37 -51.94 18.78
CA VAL A 23 -23.08 -52.08 20.06
C VAL A 23 -24.18 -53.13 19.92
N LYS A 24 -24.39 -53.96 20.97
CA LYS A 24 -25.30 -55.12 20.96
C LYS A 24 -26.72 -54.79 20.49
N ASP A 25 -27.24 -53.60 20.81
CA ASP A 25 -28.59 -53.16 20.43
C ASP A 25 -28.64 -52.36 19.11
N GLY A 26 -27.49 -52.14 18.47
CA GLY A 26 -27.39 -51.47 17.17
C GLY A 26 -27.57 -49.95 17.20
N TYR A 27 -27.68 -49.32 18.37
CA TYR A 27 -27.91 -47.87 18.50
C TYR A 27 -26.96 -47.22 19.52
N ASN A 28 -26.59 -45.96 19.28
CA ASN A 28 -25.75 -45.19 20.19
C ASN A 28 -26.38 -45.02 21.59
N THR A 29 -25.54 -44.80 22.60
CA THR A 29 -25.96 -44.56 23.99
C THR A 29 -26.56 -43.16 24.21
N TYR A 30 -26.22 -42.20 23.35
CA TYR A 30 -26.75 -40.83 23.38
C TYR A 30 -27.76 -40.60 22.25
N CYS A 31 -28.86 -39.92 22.55
CA CYS A 31 -29.78 -39.45 21.52
C CYS A 31 -29.09 -38.42 20.59
N LYS A 32 -29.59 -38.28 19.37
CA LYS A 32 -29.06 -37.39 18.32
C LYS A 32 -28.80 -35.96 18.82
N ILE A 33 -29.70 -35.42 19.66
CA ILE A 33 -29.55 -34.06 20.23
C ILE A 33 -28.34 -33.99 21.17
N CYS A 34 -28.22 -34.92 22.10
CA CYS A 34 -27.10 -34.97 23.05
C CYS A 34 -25.78 -35.22 22.32
N HIS A 35 -25.81 -36.08 21.30
CA HIS A 35 -24.65 -36.38 20.46
C HIS A 35 -24.18 -35.14 19.68
N LYS A 36 -25.10 -34.36 19.09
CA LYS A 36 -24.78 -33.11 18.39
C LYS A 36 -24.16 -32.07 19.34
N LYS A 37 -24.69 -31.94 20.57
CA LYS A 37 -24.13 -31.04 21.60
C LYS A 37 -22.72 -31.47 22.02
N TYR A 38 -22.51 -32.76 22.25
CA TYR A 38 -21.20 -33.32 22.60
C TYR A 38 -20.16 -33.12 21.49
N ASN A 39 -20.51 -33.46 20.25
CA ASN A 39 -19.63 -33.27 19.09
C ASN A 39 -19.28 -31.80 18.86
N LYS A 40 -20.25 -30.88 19.04
CA LYS A 40 -20.01 -29.44 18.93
C LYS A 40 -18.98 -28.98 19.98
N LYS A 41 -19.12 -29.43 21.23
CA LYS A 41 -18.16 -29.14 22.32
C LYS A 41 -16.76 -29.67 21.99
N ILE A 42 -16.64 -30.96 21.65
CA ILE A 42 -15.38 -31.61 21.26
C ILE A 42 -14.75 -30.91 20.05
N TYR A 43 -15.53 -30.51 19.05
CA TYR A 43 -15.03 -29.79 17.88
C TYR A 43 -14.38 -28.46 18.27
N TYR A 44 -15.02 -27.64 19.12
CA TYR A 44 -14.42 -26.38 19.57
C TYR A 44 -13.20 -26.59 20.49
N GLU A 45 -13.25 -27.55 21.41
CA GLU A 45 -12.13 -27.88 22.32
C GLU A 45 -10.92 -28.47 21.56
N ASN A 46 -11.17 -29.35 20.60
CA ASN A 46 -10.11 -29.88 19.73
C ASN A 46 -9.59 -28.81 18.78
N HIS A 47 -10.44 -27.92 18.26
CA HIS A 47 -10.01 -26.86 17.36
C HIS A 47 -9.08 -25.85 18.07
N THR A 48 -9.34 -25.50 19.34
CA THR A 48 -8.43 -24.63 20.12
C THR A 48 -7.12 -25.34 20.46
N ARG A 49 -7.16 -26.59 20.93
CA ARG A 49 -5.96 -27.40 21.24
C ARG A 49 -5.11 -27.67 20.00
N THR A 50 -5.74 -28.03 18.89
CA THR A 50 -5.07 -28.26 17.60
C THR A 50 -4.44 -26.97 17.09
N ARG A 51 -5.12 -25.82 17.20
CA ARG A 51 -4.56 -24.52 16.82
C ARG A 51 -3.35 -24.13 17.66
N ALA A 52 -3.39 -24.36 18.98
CA ALA A 52 -2.25 -24.08 19.86
C ALA A 52 -1.03 -24.94 19.50
N ILE A 53 -1.23 -26.24 19.26
CA ILE A 53 -0.17 -27.16 18.81
C ILE A 53 0.40 -26.71 17.45
N LEU A 54 -0.45 -26.40 16.48
CA LEU A 54 -0.03 -25.92 15.16
C LEU A 54 0.77 -24.61 15.26
N ASN A 55 0.35 -23.68 16.14
CA ASN A 55 1.07 -22.43 16.38
C ASN A 55 2.43 -22.67 17.03
N ASN A 56 2.52 -23.58 18.00
CA ASN A 56 3.79 -23.96 18.64
C ASN A 56 4.75 -24.62 17.64
N ASN A 57 4.25 -25.54 16.82
CA ASN A 57 5.04 -26.18 15.76
C ASN A 57 5.57 -25.15 14.75
N ARG A 58 4.73 -24.18 14.36
CA ARG A 58 5.14 -23.08 13.48
C ARG A 58 6.22 -22.20 14.12
N ARG A 59 6.10 -21.87 15.40
CA ARG A 59 7.11 -21.10 16.15
C ARG A 59 8.44 -21.84 16.20
N PHE A 60 8.41 -23.13 16.51
CA PHE A 60 9.59 -23.98 16.56
C PHE A 60 10.30 -24.04 15.20
N LYS A 61 9.57 -24.34 14.12
CA LYS A 61 10.15 -24.33 12.76
C LYS A 61 10.69 -22.97 12.35
N MET A 62 10.00 -21.89 12.71
CA MET A 62 10.47 -20.53 12.43
C MET A 62 11.79 -20.25 13.14
N ALA A 63 11.94 -20.67 14.41
CA ALA A 63 13.19 -20.56 15.15
C ALA A 63 14.31 -21.37 14.48
N GLN A 64 14.04 -22.61 14.08
CA GLN A 64 15.00 -23.43 13.33
C GLN A 64 15.44 -22.79 12.02
N ASN A 65 14.50 -22.24 11.24
CA ASN A 65 14.81 -21.56 9.98
C ASN A 65 15.60 -20.26 10.21
N LYS A 66 15.33 -19.52 11.30
CA LYS A 66 16.13 -18.36 11.69
C LYS A 66 17.56 -18.75 12.06
N MET A 67 17.76 -19.84 12.81
CA MET A 67 19.10 -20.35 13.13
C MET A 67 19.86 -20.74 11.86
N LYS A 68 19.22 -21.49 10.95
CA LYS A 68 19.84 -21.86 9.66
C LYS A 68 20.19 -20.63 8.81
N LEU A 69 19.36 -19.59 8.86
CA LEU A 69 19.65 -18.33 8.17
C LEU A 69 20.85 -17.61 8.78
N PHE A 70 20.92 -17.54 10.11
CA PHE A 70 22.04 -16.93 10.81
C PHE A 70 23.35 -17.66 10.50
N GLU A 71 23.36 -18.99 10.59
CA GLU A 71 24.53 -19.81 10.22
C GLU A 71 24.95 -19.60 8.76
N TYR A 72 23.99 -19.46 7.84
CA TYR A 72 24.28 -19.15 6.44
C TYR A 72 24.95 -17.78 6.27
N LEU A 73 24.53 -16.77 7.05
CA LEU A 73 25.03 -15.39 6.98
C LEU A 73 26.34 -15.17 7.75
N LYS A 74 26.67 -16.03 8.72
CA LYS A 74 27.82 -15.88 9.63
C LYS A 74 29.16 -15.61 8.93
N ASN A 75 29.38 -16.23 7.77
CA ASN A 75 30.62 -16.10 6.99
C ASN A 75 30.42 -15.28 5.71
N LYS A 76 29.39 -14.44 5.66
CA LYS A 76 29.05 -13.60 4.50
C LYS A 76 29.32 -12.15 4.81
N LYS A 77 29.56 -11.39 3.75
CA LYS A 77 29.83 -9.96 3.84
C LYS A 77 28.95 -9.21 2.83
N CYS A 78 28.61 -7.98 3.15
CA CYS A 78 27.96 -7.06 2.23
C CYS A 78 28.81 -6.93 0.96
N LYS A 79 28.20 -7.11 -0.21
CA LYS A 79 28.92 -6.98 -1.50
C LYS A 79 29.56 -5.60 -1.65
N ASP A 80 28.86 -4.55 -1.23
CA ASP A 80 29.22 -3.16 -1.46
C ASP A 80 30.19 -2.62 -0.39
N CYS A 81 29.84 -2.68 0.90
CA CYS A 81 30.63 -2.08 1.99
C CYS A 81 31.41 -3.07 2.87
N LYS A 82 31.38 -4.37 2.54
CA LYS A 82 32.11 -5.45 3.26
C LYS A 82 31.75 -5.69 4.72
N GLU A 83 30.76 -4.99 5.27
CA GLU A 83 30.13 -5.30 6.57
C GLU A 83 29.84 -6.80 6.70
N ASP A 84 30.20 -7.41 7.82
CA ASP A 84 30.09 -8.85 8.05
C ASP A 84 29.21 -9.23 9.24
N ASN A 85 28.67 -8.25 9.97
CA ASN A 85 27.71 -8.50 11.03
C ASN A 85 26.43 -9.14 10.45
N PRO A 86 26.14 -10.43 10.75
CA PRO A 86 25.04 -11.16 10.14
C PRO A 86 23.66 -10.59 10.44
N ILE A 87 23.54 -9.80 11.51
CA ILE A 87 22.28 -9.17 11.94
C ILE A 87 21.85 -8.07 10.96
N VAL A 88 22.80 -7.35 10.36
CA VAL A 88 22.51 -6.23 9.46
C VAL A 88 22.52 -6.64 7.99
N LEU A 89 22.89 -7.90 7.69
CA LEU A 89 22.89 -8.42 6.32
C LEU A 89 21.47 -8.78 5.87
N ASP A 90 21.20 -8.43 4.62
CA ASP A 90 19.90 -8.51 3.97
C ASP A 90 20.03 -9.03 2.53
N PHE A 91 18.94 -9.58 2.00
CA PHE A 91 18.90 -10.19 0.66
C PHE A 91 18.32 -9.23 -0.37
N HIS A 92 19.20 -8.63 -1.17
CA HIS A 92 18.86 -7.79 -2.31
C HIS A 92 18.60 -8.62 -3.56
N HIS A 93 17.56 -8.30 -4.32
CA HIS A 93 17.13 -9.13 -5.45
C HIS A 93 17.62 -8.54 -6.76
N ILE A 94 18.16 -9.37 -7.66
CA ILE A 94 18.63 -8.95 -9.00
C ILE A 94 17.59 -9.29 -10.10
N ARG A 95 16.60 -10.15 -9.81
CA ARG A 95 15.64 -10.71 -10.79
C ARG A 95 14.22 -10.78 -10.20
N ASP A 96 13.24 -11.21 -11.01
CA ASP A 96 11.84 -11.43 -10.62
C ASP A 96 11.71 -12.24 -9.32
N LYS A 97 11.44 -11.50 -8.26
CA LYS A 97 11.27 -11.99 -6.90
C LYS A 97 9.83 -12.43 -6.70
N ARG A 98 9.63 -13.62 -6.13
CA ARG A 98 8.29 -14.00 -5.67
C ARG A 98 7.94 -13.32 -4.34
N LYS A 99 8.81 -13.41 -3.32
CA LYS A 99 8.57 -12.87 -1.96
C LYS A 99 9.89 -12.59 -1.22
N ALA A 100 9.86 -11.76 -0.17
CA ALA A 100 11.03 -11.55 0.68
C ALA A 100 11.35 -12.77 1.55
N ILE A 101 12.64 -13.07 1.77
CA ILE A 101 13.11 -14.22 2.57
C ILE A 101 12.51 -14.20 3.99
N SER A 102 12.47 -13.03 4.63
CA SER A 102 11.82 -12.84 5.94
C SER A 102 10.34 -13.26 5.94
N GLN A 103 9.62 -12.99 4.84
CA GLN A 103 8.24 -13.43 4.67
C GLN A 103 8.14 -14.93 4.45
N MET A 104 9.07 -15.55 3.71
CA MET A 104 9.10 -17.00 3.49
C MET A 104 9.31 -17.76 4.81
N ILE A 105 10.21 -17.27 5.66
CA ILE A 105 10.44 -17.83 7.01
C ILE A 105 9.18 -17.70 7.86
N ARG A 106 8.57 -16.50 7.90
CA ARG A 106 7.33 -16.27 8.67
C ARG A 106 6.16 -17.15 8.20
N ARG A 107 6.12 -17.48 6.91
CA ARG A 107 5.07 -18.32 6.30
C ARG A 107 5.40 -19.82 6.29
N ASP A 108 6.41 -20.26 7.03
CA ASP A 108 6.81 -21.68 7.19
C ASP A 108 7.16 -22.39 5.87
N TYR A 109 7.84 -21.69 4.95
CA TYR A 109 8.34 -22.33 3.73
C TYR A 109 9.44 -23.33 4.05
N ALA A 110 9.51 -24.43 3.28
CA ALA A 110 10.58 -25.41 3.40
C ALA A 110 11.96 -24.76 3.14
N TRP A 111 12.98 -25.16 3.91
CA TRP A 111 14.33 -24.61 3.82
C TRP A 111 14.93 -24.69 2.42
N LYS A 112 14.70 -25.79 1.69
CA LYS A 112 15.11 -25.96 0.28
C LYS A 112 14.58 -24.84 -0.63
N THR A 113 13.32 -24.45 -0.43
CA THR A 113 12.69 -23.37 -1.20
C THR A 113 13.28 -22.00 -0.84
N ILE A 114 13.56 -21.78 0.44
CA ILE A 114 14.22 -20.55 0.92
C ILE A 114 15.63 -20.44 0.33
N LEU A 115 16.42 -21.51 0.37
CA LEU A 115 17.76 -21.57 -0.22
C LEU A 115 17.76 -21.26 -1.72
N ASN A 116 16.78 -21.79 -2.47
CA ASN A 116 16.66 -21.52 -3.89
C ASN A 116 16.36 -20.04 -4.19
N GLU A 117 15.64 -19.35 -3.30
CA GLU A 117 15.41 -17.91 -3.44
C GLU A 117 16.67 -17.13 -3.02
N ILE A 118 17.34 -17.51 -1.93
CA ILE A 118 18.60 -16.91 -1.49
C ILE A 118 19.66 -16.93 -2.60
N LYS A 119 19.76 -18.03 -3.37
CA LYS A 119 20.70 -18.16 -4.49
C LYS A 119 20.50 -17.10 -5.59
N LYS A 120 19.34 -16.45 -5.67
CA LYS A 120 19.04 -15.39 -6.65
C LYS A 120 19.33 -13.99 -6.11
N CYS A 121 19.79 -13.88 -4.86
CA CYS A 121 19.97 -12.63 -4.16
C CYS A 121 21.45 -12.27 -4.01
N ILE A 122 21.73 -10.97 -3.96
CA ILE A 122 22.99 -10.41 -3.47
C ILE A 122 22.84 -10.15 -1.98
N ILE A 123 23.87 -10.46 -1.22
CA ILE A 123 23.94 -10.09 0.20
C ILE A 123 24.45 -8.66 0.31
N LEU A 124 23.64 -7.78 0.91
CA LEU A 124 23.96 -6.38 1.19
C LEU A 124 23.63 -6.07 2.65
N CYS A 125 24.33 -5.13 3.29
CA CYS A 125 23.87 -4.62 4.58
C CYS A 125 22.59 -3.78 4.41
N ALA A 126 21.82 -3.59 5.47
CA ALA A 126 20.55 -2.87 5.44
C ALA A 126 20.65 -1.44 4.86
N ASN A 127 21.78 -0.77 5.07
CA ASN A 127 22.03 0.58 4.53
C ASN A 127 22.30 0.55 3.03
N CYS A 128 23.26 -0.28 2.57
CA CYS A 128 23.53 -0.45 1.14
C CYS A 128 22.31 -0.97 0.38
N HIS A 129 21.55 -1.89 0.99
CA HIS A 129 20.31 -2.40 0.44
C HIS A 129 19.30 -1.27 0.21
N ARG A 130 19.09 -0.40 1.21
CA ARG A 130 18.16 0.74 1.11
C ARG A 130 18.61 1.76 0.07
N ILE A 131 19.90 2.11 0.04
CA ILE A 131 20.46 3.02 -0.97
C ILE A 131 20.24 2.47 -2.38
N ARG A 132 20.49 1.17 -2.58
CA ARG A 132 20.32 0.53 -3.88
C ARG A 132 18.87 0.50 -4.34
N THR A 133 17.95 0.11 -3.46
CA THR A 133 16.51 0.17 -3.76
C THR A 133 16.05 1.59 -4.09
N ALA A 134 16.52 2.59 -3.34
CA ALA A 134 16.17 3.98 -3.61
C ALA A 134 16.68 4.47 -4.97
N LYS A 135 17.87 4.01 -5.41
CA LYS A 135 18.40 4.29 -6.76
C LYS A 135 17.58 3.58 -7.84
N GLU A 136 17.31 2.29 -7.67
CA GLU A 136 16.55 1.48 -8.65
C GLU A 136 15.10 1.96 -8.82
N GLN A 137 14.47 2.41 -7.74
CA GLN A 137 13.11 2.94 -7.74
C GLN A 137 13.04 4.46 -7.92
N ASN A 138 14.18 5.10 -8.15
CA ASN A 138 14.30 6.55 -8.35
C ASN A 138 13.61 7.40 -7.25
N TRP A 139 13.75 7.01 -5.98
CA TRP A 139 13.10 7.71 -4.85
C TRP A 139 13.53 9.17 -4.74
N TYR A 140 14.78 9.47 -5.12
CA TYR A 140 15.38 10.79 -5.04
C TYR A 140 15.35 11.55 -6.37
N ALA A 141 14.46 11.20 -7.30
CA ALA A 141 14.26 11.96 -8.55
C ALA A 141 14.17 13.47 -8.28
N TYR A 142 13.54 13.82 -7.16
CA TYR A 142 13.32 15.20 -6.74
C TYR A 142 14.54 15.92 -6.14
N ILE A 143 15.60 15.19 -5.75
CA ILE A 143 16.84 15.77 -5.21
C ILE A 143 17.85 16.04 -6.33
N ASN A 144 17.85 15.20 -7.38
CA ASN A 144 18.83 15.27 -8.46
C ASN A 144 18.40 16.14 -9.64
N GLU A 145 17.10 16.34 -9.84
CA GLU A 145 16.63 17.41 -10.71
C GLU A 145 16.65 18.71 -9.93
N ASN A 146 17.23 19.76 -10.52
CA ASN A 146 16.97 21.14 -10.11
C ASN A 146 15.47 21.40 -10.27
N ILE A 147 14.65 20.89 -9.35
CA ILE A 147 13.22 21.13 -9.30
C ILE A 147 13.12 22.63 -9.08
N LYS A 148 12.82 23.35 -10.17
CA LYS A 148 12.22 24.67 -10.08
C LYS A 148 10.93 24.43 -9.33
N LEU A 149 10.95 24.68 -8.02
CA LEU A 149 9.76 24.75 -7.20
C LEU A 149 8.89 25.84 -7.81
N HIS A 150 8.00 25.45 -8.71
CA HIS A 150 7.03 26.35 -9.28
C HIS A 150 6.03 26.65 -8.17
N THR A 151 6.00 27.90 -7.74
CA THR A 151 5.02 28.34 -6.77
C THR A 151 3.62 28.26 -7.39
N MET A 152 2.57 28.20 -6.56
CA MET A 152 1.20 28.33 -7.07
C MET A 152 1.01 29.59 -7.91
N GLN A 153 1.76 30.66 -7.58
CA GLN A 153 1.81 31.90 -8.33
C GLN A 153 2.42 31.71 -9.73
N ASP A 154 3.53 30.96 -9.88
CA ASP A 154 4.13 30.65 -11.19
C ASP A 154 3.17 29.88 -12.11
N ALA A 155 2.48 28.87 -11.57
CA ALA A 155 1.47 28.12 -12.33
C ALA A 155 0.31 29.04 -12.76
N CYS A 156 -0.15 29.92 -11.87
CA CYS A 156 -1.20 30.88 -12.16
C CYS A 156 -0.79 31.94 -13.17
N ILE A 157 0.46 32.40 -13.15
CA ILE A 157 1.01 33.41 -14.06
C ILE A 157 1.30 32.83 -15.45
N ASN A 158 1.55 31.53 -15.56
CA ASN A 158 1.88 30.89 -16.83
C ASN A 158 0.71 30.18 -17.53
N ARG A 159 -0.48 30.11 -16.91
CA ARG A 159 -1.70 29.60 -17.57
C ARG A 159 -2.16 30.49 -18.73
N LYS A 160 -2.82 29.89 -19.73
CA LYS A 160 -3.58 30.60 -20.79
C LYS A 160 -4.96 31.05 -20.27
N SER A 161 -5.67 31.86 -21.06
CA SER A 161 -7.12 32.05 -20.84
C SER A 161 -7.85 30.70 -20.95
N LYS A 162 -8.91 30.51 -20.16
CA LYS A 162 -9.68 29.26 -20.16
C LYS A 162 -10.58 29.21 -21.41
N PRO A 163 -10.74 28.06 -22.08
CA PRO A 163 -11.73 27.89 -23.14
C PRO A 163 -13.14 28.28 -22.66
N GLY A 164 -13.92 28.95 -23.52
CA GLY A 164 -15.26 29.44 -23.18
C GLY A 164 -15.31 30.74 -22.35
N SER A 165 -14.17 31.34 -22.04
CA SER A 165 -14.12 32.66 -21.40
C SER A 165 -14.57 33.77 -22.37
N SER A 166 -15.03 34.89 -21.83
CA SER A 166 -15.46 36.05 -22.64
C SER A 166 -14.32 36.73 -23.42
N SER A 167 -13.06 36.46 -23.05
CA SER A 167 -11.88 36.88 -23.80
C SER A 167 -10.92 35.70 -24.02
N LYS A 168 -10.29 35.70 -25.20
CA LYS A 168 -9.16 34.80 -25.50
C LYS A 168 -7.88 35.19 -24.76
N TYR A 169 -7.80 36.43 -24.25
CA TYR A 169 -6.64 36.94 -23.53
C TYR A 169 -6.81 36.74 -22.02
N LYS A 170 -5.73 36.34 -21.38
CA LYS A 170 -5.69 36.16 -19.94
C LYS A 170 -5.85 37.50 -19.22
N GLY A 171 -6.64 37.49 -18.15
CA GLY A 171 -6.87 38.67 -17.31
C GLY A 171 -7.74 39.72 -17.96
N VAL A 172 -8.43 39.38 -19.05
CA VAL A 172 -9.37 40.26 -19.76
C VAL A 172 -10.76 39.63 -19.73
N CYS A 173 -11.79 40.44 -19.49
CA CYS A 173 -13.17 40.00 -19.54
C CYS A 173 -14.10 41.08 -20.12
N TRP A 174 -15.17 40.64 -20.79
CA TRP A 174 -16.21 41.53 -21.28
C TRP A 174 -17.19 41.90 -20.18
N ALA A 175 -17.32 43.20 -19.87
CA ALA A 175 -18.32 43.72 -18.96
C ALA A 175 -19.57 44.16 -19.73
N LYS A 176 -20.58 43.27 -19.81
CA LYS A 176 -21.78 43.48 -20.62
C LYS A 176 -22.56 44.75 -20.27
N LYS A 177 -22.68 45.08 -18.97
CA LYS A 177 -23.44 46.25 -18.48
C LYS A 177 -22.86 47.58 -19.00
N ASP A 178 -21.53 47.69 -18.93
CA ASP A 178 -20.81 48.92 -19.27
C ASP A 178 -20.31 48.92 -20.73
N LYS A 179 -20.49 47.80 -21.44
CA LYS A 179 -20.02 47.57 -22.81
C LYS A 179 -18.52 47.89 -22.98
N VAL A 180 -17.70 47.45 -22.02
CA VAL A 180 -16.24 47.64 -22.03
C VAL A 180 -15.50 46.34 -21.70
N TRP A 181 -14.26 46.24 -22.19
CA TRP A 181 -13.29 45.21 -21.82
C TRP A 181 -12.55 45.62 -20.56
N ARG A 182 -12.63 44.84 -19.48
CA ARG A 182 -11.88 45.09 -18.25
C ARG A 182 -10.65 44.22 -18.20
N ALA A 183 -9.54 44.79 -17.75
CA ALA A 183 -8.30 44.05 -17.48
C ALA A 183 -8.01 44.02 -15.98
N TYR A 184 -7.56 42.88 -15.46
CA TYR A 184 -7.13 42.72 -14.07
C TYR A 184 -6.00 41.72 -13.95
N ILE A 185 -5.23 41.85 -12.87
CA ILE A 185 -4.11 40.95 -12.53
C ILE A 185 -4.22 40.55 -11.06
N THR A 186 -3.89 39.31 -10.74
CA THR A 186 -3.90 38.82 -9.35
C THR A 186 -2.47 38.70 -8.86
N ILE A 187 -2.15 39.38 -7.76
CA ILE A 187 -0.84 39.39 -7.12
C ILE A 187 -1.08 39.14 -5.63
N ASN A 188 -0.37 38.19 -5.02
CA ASN A 188 -0.51 37.85 -3.60
C ASN A 188 -1.98 37.63 -3.17
N GLN A 189 -2.75 36.91 -4.00
CA GLN A 189 -4.18 36.62 -3.80
C GLN A 189 -5.12 37.84 -3.89
N GLN A 190 -4.60 39.05 -4.13
CA GLN A 190 -5.39 40.25 -4.35
C GLN A 190 -5.54 40.56 -5.84
N GLN A 191 -6.77 40.85 -6.27
CA GLN A 191 -7.04 41.26 -7.64
C GLN A 191 -6.88 42.77 -7.79
N ILE A 192 -5.98 43.19 -8.67
CA ILE A 192 -5.73 44.58 -9.02
C ILE A 192 -6.41 44.87 -10.35
N ASN A 193 -7.25 45.90 -10.38
CA ASN A 193 -7.87 46.39 -11.61
C ASN A 193 -6.85 47.19 -12.43
N LEU A 194 -6.72 46.87 -13.71
CA LEU A 194 -5.82 47.55 -14.66
C LEU A 194 -6.54 48.56 -15.55
N GLY A 195 -7.87 48.60 -15.49
CA GLY A 195 -8.71 49.57 -16.21
C GLY A 195 -9.75 48.93 -17.14
N SER A 196 -10.54 49.82 -17.76
CA SER A 196 -11.59 49.50 -18.72
C SER A 196 -11.24 50.08 -20.09
N PHE A 197 -11.46 49.31 -21.15
CA PHE A 197 -11.03 49.62 -22.51
C PHE A 197 -12.17 49.37 -23.51
N LYS A 198 -12.22 50.15 -24.59
CA LYS A 198 -13.17 49.90 -25.70
C LYS A 198 -12.78 48.71 -26.58
N ASP A 199 -11.49 48.34 -26.58
CA ASP A 199 -10.93 47.28 -27.41
C ASP A 199 -10.30 46.18 -26.54
N GLU A 200 -10.62 44.92 -26.89
CA GLU A 200 -10.12 43.71 -26.25
C GLU A 200 -8.58 43.63 -26.30
N LYS A 201 -7.98 44.03 -27.43
CA LYS A 201 -6.51 44.00 -27.60
C LYS A 201 -5.82 45.01 -26.67
N LYS A 202 -6.40 46.20 -26.50
CA LYS A 202 -5.86 47.23 -25.58
C LYS A 202 -5.89 46.76 -24.13
N ALA A 203 -6.96 46.08 -23.72
CA ALA A 203 -7.03 45.44 -22.40
C ALA A 203 -5.95 44.35 -22.23
N ALA A 204 -5.68 43.55 -23.27
CA ALA A 204 -4.62 42.53 -23.25
C ALA A 204 -3.20 43.12 -23.18
N ILE A 205 -2.94 44.26 -23.84
CA ILE A 205 -1.69 45.03 -23.73
C ILE A 205 -1.50 45.52 -22.29
N ALA A 206 -2.54 46.07 -21.67
CA ALA A 206 -2.49 46.53 -20.28
C ALA A 206 -2.14 45.39 -19.31
N TYR A 207 -2.75 44.20 -19.50
CA TYR A 207 -2.39 42.99 -18.77
C TYR A 207 -0.92 42.61 -18.96
N ASN A 208 -0.43 42.56 -20.21
CA ASN A 208 0.97 42.21 -20.50
C ASN A 208 1.96 43.19 -19.85
N LYS A 209 1.66 44.49 -19.84
CA LYS A 209 2.47 45.52 -19.18
C LYS A 209 2.54 45.30 -17.67
N ALA A 210 1.40 45.06 -17.03
CA ALA A 210 1.35 44.77 -15.59
C ALA A 210 2.07 43.45 -15.25
N ALA A 211 1.88 42.41 -16.06
CA ALA A 211 2.53 41.12 -15.89
C ALA A 211 4.06 41.21 -15.97
N LYS A 212 4.60 41.97 -16.94
CA LYS A 212 6.05 42.25 -17.03
C LYS A 212 6.59 43.05 -15.85
N LYS A 213 5.79 43.97 -15.29
CA LYS A 213 6.19 44.82 -14.17
C LYS A 213 6.23 44.05 -12.85
N HIS A 214 5.27 43.17 -12.63
CA HIS A 214 5.06 42.52 -11.33
C HIS A 214 5.61 41.10 -11.22
N PHE A 215 5.96 40.45 -12.34
CA PHE A 215 6.47 39.07 -12.35
C PHE A 215 7.82 38.97 -13.07
N ASN A 216 8.66 38.02 -12.64
CA ASN A 216 10.01 37.78 -13.19
C ASN A 216 9.99 37.31 -14.67
N LYS A 217 11.18 37.17 -15.30
CA LYS A 217 11.41 36.86 -16.73
C LYS A 217 10.65 35.65 -17.33
N ASN A 218 10.04 34.78 -16.50
CA ASN A 218 9.35 33.56 -16.95
C ASN A 218 7.83 33.72 -17.08
N VAL A 219 7.28 34.94 -17.08
CA VAL A 219 5.83 35.17 -17.24
C VAL A 219 5.35 34.95 -18.68
N ARG A 220 4.32 34.11 -18.84
CA ARG A 220 3.61 33.94 -20.11
C ARG A 220 2.75 35.17 -20.42
N LEU A 221 3.06 35.84 -21.53
CA LEU A 221 2.30 36.97 -22.04
C LEU A 221 1.24 36.55 -23.06
N ASN A 222 0.18 37.35 -23.17
CA ASN A 222 -0.83 37.23 -24.22
C ASN A 222 -0.20 37.52 -25.60
N LYS A 223 -0.52 36.70 -26.61
CA LYS A 223 -0.15 36.95 -28.02
C LYS A 223 -1.23 37.85 -28.64
N ILE A 224 -0.91 39.12 -28.92
CA ILE A 224 -1.84 40.18 -29.36
C ILE A 224 -1.95 40.21 -30.89
#